data_AF-A0A6I1JIQ3-F1
#
_entry.id   AF-A0A6I1JIQ3-F1
#
_cell.length_a   1.000
_cell.length_b   1.000
_cell.length_c   1.000
_cell.angle_alpha   90.00
_cell.angle_beta   90.00
_cell.angle_gamma   90.00
#
_symmetry.space_group_name_H-M   'P 1'
#
loop_
_entity.id
_entity.type
_entity.pdbx_description
1 polymer ?
#
loop_
_entity_poly.entity_id
_entity_poly.type
_entity_poly.pdbx_seq_one_letter_code
_entity_poly.pdbx_strand_id
1 'polypeptide(L)'
;MARIEVKVYDGAETGEKLYNATAVIGRRIAPGTGETEGAARDPKLAELARWPVTISYFEAGRDSQNPLYSIAFELYENGVSRQLVINYSEFSLRGDLAKLEWQAETACPRN
;
A
#
# COMPACT_ATOMS: atom_id res chain seq x y z
N MET A 1 3.10 1.98 -16.29
CA MET A 1 3.83 1.29 -15.22
C MET A 1 4.94 2.22 -14.80
N ALA A 2 5.08 2.46 -13.50
CA ALA A 2 6.08 3.37 -12.94
C ALA A 2 6.89 2.65 -11.86
N ARG A 3 8.14 3.09 -11.67
CA ARG A 3 9.04 2.62 -10.62
C ARG A 3 9.59 3.82 -9.87
N ILE A 4 9.60 3.75 -8.56
CA ILE A 4 10.10 4.80 -7.67
C ILE A 4 11.05 4.13 -6.65
N GLU A 5 12.18 4.77 -6.39
CA GLU A 5 13.13 4.36 -5.35
C GLU A 5 13.35 5.52 -4.40
N VAL A 6 13.07 5.31 -3.12
CA VAL A 6 13.15 6.35 -2.09
C VAL A 6 13.59 5.77 -0.76
N LYS A 7 14.21 6.60 0.08
CA LYS A 7 14.44 6.26 1.49
C LYS A 7 13.17 6.54 2.29
N VAL A 8 12.77 5.61 3.14
CA VAL A 8 11.55 5.71 3.96
C VAL A 8 11.90 5.43 5.42
N TYR A 9 11.39 6.30 6.29
CA TYR A 9 11.29 6.08 7.73
C TYR A 9 9.81 5.95 8.06
N ASP A 10 9.41 4.83 8.65
CA ASP A 10 8.01 4.50 8.98
C ASP A 10 7.77 4.27 10.48
N GLY A 11 8.82 4.36 11.30
CA GLY A 11 8.74 4.10 12.74
C GLY A 11 8.49 2.63 13.09
N ALA A 12 8.62 1.69 12.15
CA ALA A 12 8.39 0.27 12.40
C ALA A 12 9.46 -0.36 13.30
N GLU A 13 9.13 -1.53 13.87
CA GLU A 13 9.96 -2.28 14.83
C GLU A 13 10.37 -1.45 16.05
N THR A 14 11.66 -1.09 16.17
CA THR A 14 12.20 -0.26 17.25
C THR A 14 12.13 1.23 16.93
N GLY A 15 11.72 1.61 15.71
CA GLY A 15 11.66 3.00 15.27
C GLY A 15 13.03 3.62 14.97
N GLU A 16 14.07 2.80 14.79
CA GLU A 16 15.46 3.26 14.58
C GLU A 16 15.93 3.06 13.14
N LYS A 17 15.17 2.31 12.34
CA LYS A 17 15.60 1.85 11.01
C LYS A 17 15.14 2.80 9.91
N LEU A 18 16.06 3.04 8.97
CA LEU A 18 15.78 3.65 7.68
C LEU A 18 15.81 2.56 6.61
N TYR A 19 14.80 2.54 5.74
CA TYR A 19 14.71 1.57 4.65
C TYR A 19 14.98 2.23 3.30
N ASN A 20 15.60 1.49 2.39
CA ASN A 20 15.50 1.79 0.97
C ASN A 20 14.25 1.07 0.44
N ALA A 21 13.27 1.82 -0.06
CA ALA A 21 12.02 1.28 -0.58
C ALA A 21 11.98 1.41 -2.11
N THR A 22 11.69 0.32 -2.80
CA THR A 22 11.39 0.34 -4.24
C THR A 22 9.90 0.08 -4.43
N ALA A 23 9.17 1.05 -4.99
CA ALA A 23 7.78 0.91 -5.34
C ALA A 23 7.62 0.65 -6.85
N VAL A 24 6.83 -0.35 -7.21
CA VAL A 24 6.38 -0.63 -8.57
C VAL A 24 4.88 -0.40 -8.64
N ILE A 25 4.46 0.51 -9.51
CA ILE A 25 3.06 0.89 -9.71
C ILE A 25 2.60 0.33 -11.05
N GLY A 26 1.60 -0.54 -11.00
CA GLY A 26 1.04 -1.21 -12.17
C GLY A 26 0.12 -0.31 -13.00
N ARG A 27 -0.72 -0.95 -13.84
CA ARG A 27 -1.66 -0.24 -14.70
C ARG A 27 -2.88 0.23 -13.90
N ARG A 28 -3.45 1.36 -14.31
CA ARG A 28 -4.71 1.86 -13.76
C ARG A 28 -5.80 0.82 -13.96
N ILE A 29 -6.54 0.53 -12.90
CA ILE A 29 -7.75 -0.28 -12.92
C ILE A 29 -8.93 0.69 -12.89
N ALA A 30 -9.85 0.53 -13.85
CA ALA A 30 -11.01 1.40 -13.96
C ALA A 30 -11.97 1.20 -12.75
N PRO A 31 -12.77 2.23 -12.41
CA PRO A 31 -13.82 2.11 -11.42
C PRO A 31 -14.72 0.89 -11.64
N GLY A 32 -15.19 0.28 -10.56
CA GLY A 32 -16.07 -0.90 -10.60
C GLY A 32 -15.51 -2.17 -11.25
N THR A 33 -14.21 -2.22 -11.60
CA THR A 33 -13.61 -3.39 -12.26
C THR A 33 -13.28 -4.49 -11.24
N GLY A 34 -13.79 -5.70 -11.48
CA GLY A 34 -13.49 -6.91 -10.72
C GLY A 34 -14.23 -7.04 -9.39
N GLU A 35 -14.15 -8.22 -8.78
CA GLU A 35 -14.75 -8.48 -7.48
C GLU A 35 -13.98 -7.80 -6.35
N THR A 36 -14.73 -7.27 -5.37
CA THR A 36 -14.17 -6.63 -4.18
C THR A 36 -14.68 -7.25 -2.87
N GLU A 37 -13.90 -7.15 -1.79
CA GLU A 37 -14.35 -7.55 -0.46
C GLU A 37 -15.59 -6.74 -0.07
N GLY A 38 -16.42 -7.27 0.83
CA GLY A 38 -17.67 -6.62 1.23
C GLY A 38 -17.50 -5.15 1.64
N ALA A 39 -16.48 -4.83 2.44
CA ALA A 39 -16.21 -3.47 2.88
C ALA A 39 -15.69 -2.53 1.76
N ALA A 40 -15.16 -3.09 0.67
CA ALA A 40 -14.71 -2.33 -0.50
C ALA A 40 -15.83 -2.09 -1.53
N ARG A 41 -17.05 -2.58 -1.28
CA ARG A 41 -18.26 -2.29 -2.09
C ARG A 41 -18.94 -0.98 -1.69
N ASP A 42 -18.28 -0.16 -0.88
CA ASP A 42 -18.74 1.18 -0.50
C ASP A 42 -18.88 2.06 -1.76
N PRO A 43 -20.01 2.77 -1.94
CA PRO A 43 -20.21 3.67 -3.09
C PRO A 43 -19.10 4.71 -3.27
N LYS A 44 -18.48 5.18 -2.19
CA LYS A 44 -17.36 6.14 -2.24
C LYS A 44 -16.09 5.56 -2.86
N LEU A 45 -15.96 4.23 -2.93
CA LEU A 45 -14.86 3.54 -3.63
C LEU A 45 -15.26 3.06 -5.02
N ALA A 46 -16.55 2.83 -5.27
CA ALA A 46 -17.05 2.27 -6.52
C ALA A 46 -16.72 3.14 -7.75
N GLU A 47 -16.70 4.46 -7.56
CA GLU A 47 -16.42 5.44 -8.62
C GLU A 47 -14.93 5.78 -8.79
N LEU A 48 -14.07 5.26 -7.90
CA LEU A 48 -12.64 5.58 -7.90
C LEU A 48 -11.84 4.54 -8.68
N ALA A 49 -10.86 5.03 -9.43
CA ALA A 49 -9.84 4.15 -9.95
C ALA A 49 -8.85 3.73 -8.87
N ARG A 50 -8.09 2.69 -9.20
CA ARG A 50 -7.04 2.16 -8.33
C ARG A 50 -5.85 1.63 -9.11
N TRP A 51 -4.74 1.43 -8.42
CA TRP A 51 -3.53 0.86 -8.99
C TRP A 51 -3.02 -0.29 -8.13
N PRO A 52 -2.60 -1.41 -8.72
CA PRO A 52 -1.82 -2.40 -7.98
C PRO A 52 -0.43 -1.81 -7.72
N VAL A 53 -0.01 -1.85 -6.47
CA VAL A 53 1.27 -1.34 -5.98
C VAL A 53 2.00 -2.48 -5.28
N THR A 54 3.30 -2.60 -5.54
CA THR A 54 4.20 -3.44 -4.75
C THR A 54 5.35 -2.60 -4.24
N ILE A 55 5.61 -2.65 -2.93
CA ILE A 55 6.73 -1.96 -2.29
C ILE A 55 7.65 -3.02 -1.70
N SER A 56 8.91 -3.01 -2.12
CA SER A 56 9.96 -3.88 -1.58
C SER A 56 10.87 -3.07 -0.67
N TYR A 57 11.09 -3.54 0.55
CA TYR A 57 11.89 -2.88 1.58
C TYR A 57 13.24 -3.55 1.73
N PHE A 58 14.31 -2.75 1.72
CA PHE A 58 15.68 -3.19 1.89
C PHE A 58 16.28 -2.47 3.10
N GLU A 59 17.06 -3.18 3.91
CA GLU A 59 17.79 -2.59 5.04
C GLU A 59 18.86 -1.63 4.51
N ALA A 60 18.84 -0.37 4.95
CA ALA A 60 19.84 0.61 4.52
C ALA A 60 21.23 0.21 5.02
N GLY A 61 22.23 0.28 4.14
CA GLY A 61 23.62 -0.03 4.48
C GLY A 61 24.00 -1.51 4.36
N ARG A 62 23.06 -2.40 4.00
CA ARG A 62 23.37 -3.76 3.54
C ARG A 62 23.25 -3.85 2.03
N ASP A 63 24.21 -4.51 1.41
CA ASP A 63 24.20 -4.78 -0.05
C ASP A 63 23.48 -6.11 -0.33
N SER A 64 22.18 -6.14 0.00
CA SER A 64 21.33 -7.31 -0.25
C SER A 64 20.58 -7.16 -1.57
N GLN A 65 20.68 -8.17 -2.44
CA GLN A 65 19.88 -8.24 -3.67
C GLN A 65 18.41 -8.56 -3.39
N ASN A 66 18.11 -9.18 -2.24
CA ASN A 66 16.75 -9.56 -1.86
C ASN A 66 16.16 -8.56 -0.85
N PRO A 67 14.87 -8.21 -0.98
CA PRO A 67 14.21 -7.39 0.01
C PRO A 67 14.03 -8.16 1.32
N LEU A 68 14.00 -7.42 2.43
CA LEU A 68 13.67 -7.96 3.76
C LEU A 68 12.22 -8.46 3.79
N TYR A 69 11.31 -7.68 3.20
CA TYR A 69 9.93 -8.05 2.93
C TYR A 69 9.38 -7.18 1.80
N SER A 70 8.25 -7.59 1.24
CA SER A 70 7.49 -6.75 0.30
C SER A 70 6.01 -6.70 0.67
N ILE A 71 5.37 -5.59 0.32
CA ILE A 71 3.94 -5.40 0.49
C ILE A 71 3.32 -5.19 -0.89
N ALA A 72 2.27 -5.94 -1.21
CA ALA A 72 1.45 -5.74 -2.38
C ALA A 72 0.01 -5.37 -1.98
N PHE A 73 -0.58 -4.41 -2.66
CA PHE A 73 -1.94 -3.93 -2.41
C PHE A 73 -2.50 -3.21 -3.63
N GLU A 74 -3.81 -2.97 -3.65
CA GLU A 74 -4.42 -2.02 -4.58
C GLU A 74 -4.68 -0.70 -3.85
N LEU A 75 -4.26 0.42 -4.43
CA LEU A 75 -4.40 1.77 -3.89
C LEU A 75 -5.43 2.56 -4.69
N TYR A 76 -6.51 3.00 -4.04
CA TYR A 76 -7.50 3.90 -4.64
C TYR A 76 -6.97 5.33 -4.73
N GLU A 77 -7.57 6.15 -5.61
CA GLU A 77 -7.23 7.57 -5.80
C GLU A 77 -7.25 8.39 -4.50
N ASN A 78 -8.09 8.01 -3.53
CA ASN A 78 -8.22 8.67 -2.23
C ASN A 78 -7.30 8.12 -1.12
N GLY A 79 -6.40 7.19 -1.46
CA GLY A 79 -5.44 6.62 -0.51
C GLY A 79 -5.90 5.37 0.24
N VAL A 80 -7.15 4.94 0.10
CA VAL A 80 -7.61 3.66 0.68
C VAL A 80 -6.88 2.51 0.00
N SER A 81 -6.39 1.55 0.79
CA SER A 81 -5.69 0.36 0.29
C SER A 81 -6.51 -0.91 0.57
N ARG A 82 -6.49 -1.86 -0.36
CA ARG A 82 -7.13 -3.19 -0.23
C ARG A 82 -6.26 -4.31 -0.81
N GLN A 83 -6.73 -5.56 -0.70
CA GLN A 83 -6.01 -6.73 -1.22
C GLN A 83 -4.57 -6.81 -0.68
N LEU A 84 -4.41 -6.61 0.63
CA LEU A 84 -3.10 -6.53 1.26
C LEU A 84 -2.44 -7.91 1.28
N VAL A 85 -1.22 -7.99 0.75
CA VAL A 85 -0.35 -9.15 0.89
C VAL A 85 1.00 -8.68 1.40
N ILE A 86 1.47 -9.25 2.51
CA ILE A 86 2.80 -9.01 3.05
C ILE A 86 3.60 -10.28 2.83
N ASN A 87 4.67 -10.20 2.03
CA ASN A 87 5.53 -11.32 1.71
C ASN A 87 6.84 -11.20 2.48
N TYR A 88 7.02 -12.11 3.43
CA TYR A 88 8.31 -12.40 4.03
C TYR A 88 8.99 -13.51 3.22
N SER A 89 10.28 -13.74 3.46
CA SER A 89 11.04 -14.78 2.74
C SER A 89 10.50 -16.19 2.96
N GLU A 90 9.88 -16.47 4.11
CA GLU A 90 9.45 -17.81 4.50
C GLU A 90 7.93 -18.03 4.44
N PHE A 91 7.15 -16.95 4.48
CA PHE A 91 5.70 -17.01 4.47
C PHE A 91 5.09 -15.70 3.97
N SER A 92 3.81 -15.75 3.61
CA SER A 92 3.03 -14.58 3.24
C SER A 92 1.77 -14.46 4.10
N LEU A 93 1.43 -13.23 4.44
CA LEU A 93 0.17 -12.88 5.10
C LEU A 93 -0.75 -12.21 4.09
N ARG A 94 -2.04 -12.55 4.15
CA ARG A 94 -3.09 -11.89 3.36
C ARG A 94 -4.06 -11.20 4.30
N GLY A 95 -4.32 -9.92 4.06
CA GLY A 95 -5.31 -9.11 4.74
C GLY A 95 -6.46 -8.77 3.81
N ASP A 96 -7.65 -9.28 4.11
CA ASP A 96 -8.88 -8.89 3.42
C ASP A 96 -9.55 -7.74 4.18
N LEU A 97 -9.98 -6.70 3.45
CA LEU A 97 -10.64 -5.54 4.05
C LEU A 97 -12.02 -5.95 4.62
N ALA A 98 -12.11 -6.07 5.94
CA ALA A 98 -13.32 -6.51 6.63
C ALA A 98 -14.28 -5.37 6.98
N LYS A 99 -13.76 -4.16 7.24
CA LYS A 99 -14.54 -2.99 7.63
C LYS A 99 -13.84 -1.70 7.21
N LEU A 100 -14.62 -0.70 6.78
CA LEU A 100 -14.15 0.64 6.46
C LEU A 100 -15.06 1.67 7.13
N GLU A 101 -14.48 2.57 7.91
CA GLU A 101 -15.20 3.65 8.59
C GLU A 101 -14.62 4.99 8.13
N TRP A 102 -15.51 5.88 7.68
CA TRP A 102 -15.11 7.19 7.20
C TRP A 102 -15.05 8.20 8.34
N GLN A 103 -13.94 8.90 8.45
CA GLN A 103 -13.82 10.03 9.36
C GLN A 103 -14.41 11.30 8.73
N ALA A 104 -14.91 12.19 9.58
CA ALA A 104 -15.35 13.51 9.13
C ALA A 104 -14.12 14.32 8.66
N GLU A 105 -14.23 14.93 7.48
CA GLU A 105 -13.19 15.82 6.99
C GLU A 105 -13.08 17.05 7.91
N THR A 106 -11.89 17.26 8.45
CA THR A 106 -11.59 18.44 9.26
C THR A 106 -10.77 19.38 8.40
N ALA A 107 -11.25 20.62 8.21
CA ALA A 107 -10.52 21.60 7.43
C ALA A 107 -9.13 21.85 8.04
N CYS A 108 -8.07 21.69 7.24
CA CYS A 108 -6.72 22.06 7.67
C CYS A 108 -6.68 23.57 7.95
N PRO A 109 -6.29 24.00 9.17
CA PRO A 109 -6.08 25.42 9.42
C PRO A 109 -4.93 25.90 8.53
N ARG A 110 -5.18 26.94 7.74
CA ARG A 110 -4.13 27.64 6.99
C ARG A 110 -3.30 28.43 8.00
N ASN A 111 -2.17 27.87 8.41
CA ASN A 111 -1.13 28.61 9.13
C ASN A 111 0.01 28.89 8.17
#